data_AF-A0A099J2H5-F1
#
_entry.id   AF-A0A099J2H5-F1
#
_cell.length_a   1.000
_cell.length_b   1.000
_cell.length_c   1.000
_cell.angle_alpha   90.00
_cell.angle_beta   90.00
_cell.angle_gamma   90.00
#
_symmetry.space_group_name_H-M   'P 1'
#
loop_
_entity.id
_entity.type
_entity.pdbx_description
1 polymer ?
#
loop_
_entity_poly.entity_id
_entity_poly.type
_entity_poly.pdbx_seq_one_letter_code
_entity_poly.pdbx_strand_id
1 'polypeptide(L)'
;MHLREIKISQWRGGVWCDPKTGVNWLVVAGLAKNNHTAFGDFYVEIERAEAAGSTSNWLPSNEDLRLLKQETSARLLTEWELSVQLEILGALRAVADGGSARLVVSHPLAAKGILAQLTIEVTPVRDSDYEADEIQLTVETESQFKGSNLEWQLTLRALISLSPPEQGWDRLESEFGHVPPGGVIHRHRAGQLI
;
A
#
# COMPACT_ATOMS: atom_id res chain seq x y z
N MET A 1 0.59 29.44 -21.37
CA MET A 1 0.31 28.08 -20.84
C MET A 1 -0.53 27.36 -21.87
N HIS A 2 -0.23 26.10 -22.22
CA HIS A 2 -1.07 25.34 -23.16
C HIS A 2 -1.98 24.42 -22.34
N LEU A 3 -3.29 24.64 -22.40
CA LEU A 3 -4.30 23.93 -21.63
C LEU A 3 -5.00 22.91 -22.54
N ARG A 4 -5.14 21.67 -22.07
CA ARG A 4 -6.01 20.67 -22.71
C ARG A 4 -7.41 20.78 -22.15
N GLU A 5 -8.40 20.41 -22.94
CA GLU A 5 -9.81 20.48 -22.53
C GLU A 5 -10.40 19.09 -22.31
N ILE A 6 -11.10 18.91 -21.18
CA ILE A 6 -11.95 17.74 -20.92
C ILE A 6 -13.42 18.16 -21.04
N LYS A 7 -14.22 17.36 -21.77
CA LYS A 7 -15.67 17.54 -21.93
C LYS A 7 -16.40 16.32 -21.41
N ILE A 8 -17.22 16.49 -20.37
CA ILE A 8 -18.09 15.43 -19.85
C ILE A 8 -19.50 16.03 -19.71
N SER A 9 -20.40 15.66 -20.61
CA SER A 9 -21.76 16.23 -20.67
C SER A 9 -21.73 17.77 -20.68
N GLN A 10 -22.33 18.42 -19.67
CA GLN A 10 -22.31 19.89 -19.52
C GLN A 10 -21.06 20.40 -18.79
N TRP A 11 -20.22 19.54 -18.22
CA TRP A 11 -19.00 19.97 -17.54
C TRP A 11 -17.86 20.17 -18.53
N ARG A 12 -17.06 21.20 -18.26
CA ARG A 12 -15.82 21.53 -18.93
C ARG A 12 -14.71 21.60 -17.89
N GLY A 13 -13.55 21.06 -18.26
CA GLY A 13 -12.37 21.05 -17.41
C GLY A 13 -11.16 21.54 -18.21
N GLY A 14 -10.44 22.49 -17.64
CA GLY A 14 -9.14 22.93 -18.12
C GLY A 14 -8.05 22.11 -17.47
N VAL A 15 -7.26 21.42 -18.29
CA VAL A 15 -6.18 20.56 -17.84
C VAL A 15 -4.84 21.16 -18.20
N TRP A 16 -4.02 21.35 -17.18
CA TRP A 16 -2.62 21.70 -17.34
C TRP A 16 -1.75 20.44 -17.31
N CYS A 17 -0.95 20.24 -18.35
CA CYS A 17 0.07 19.19 -18.36
C CYS A 17 1.37 19.78 -17.83
N ASP A 18 1.85 19.32 -16.68
CA ASP A 18 3.15 19.71 -16.15
C ASP A 18 4.27 19.18 -17.07
N PRO A 19 5.04 20.05 -17.75
CA PRO A 19 6.07 19.62 -18.68
C PRO A 19 7.26 18.91 -17.99
N LYS A 20 7.44 19.09 -16.68
CA LYS A 20 8.55 18.47 -15.94
C LYS A 20 8.20 17.06 -15.46
N THR A 21 6.98 16.88 -14.96
CA THR A 21 6.55 15.62 -14.34
C THR A 21 5.64 14.78 -15.24
N GLY A 22 5.06 15.38 -16.28
CA GLY A 22 4.07 14.74 -17.15
C GLY A 22 2.68 14.61 -16.51
N VAL A 23 2.49 15.13 -15.30
CA VAL A 23 1.23 15.03 -14.55
C VAL A 23 0.18 15.95 -15.15
N ASN A 24 -1.05 15.46 -15.26
CA ASN A 24 -2.20 16.21 -15.74
C ASN A 24 -3.00 16.75 -14.55
N TRP A 25 -3.08 18.06 -14.44
CA TRP A 25 -3.80 18.77 -13.38
C TRP A 25 -5.09 19.35 -13.91
N LEU A 26 -6.23 19.04 -13.29
CA LEU A 26 -7.47 19.77 -13.53
C LEU A 26 -7.38 21.08 -12.74
N VAL A 27 -7.16 22.20 -13.45
CA VAL A 27 -6.86 23.50 -12.85
C VAL A 27 -8.06 24.46 -12.83
N VAL A 28 -9.06 24.19 -13.68
CA VAL A 28 -10.32 24.92 -13.71
C VAL A 28 -11.43 23.97 -14.16
N ALA A 29 -12.61 24.06 -13.57
CA ALA A 29 -13.76 23.26 -13.97
C ALA A 29 -15.04 24.08 -13.81
N GLY A 30 -15.98 23.91 -14.75
CA GLY A 30 -17.26 24.63 -14.73
C GLY A 30 -18.26 24.06 -15.73
N LEU A 31 -19.48 24.59 -15.70
CA LEU A 31 -20.52 24.22 -16.67
C LEU A 31 -20.32 24.99 -17.98
N ALA A 32 -20.61 24.31 -19.09
CA ALA A 32 -20.53 24.88 -20.44
C ALA A 32 -21.55 26.01 -20.65
N LYS A 33 -22.72 25.90 -20.01
CA LYS A 33 -23.75 26.94 -19.93
C LYS A 33 -24.40 26.92 -18.56
N ASN A 34 -24.47 28.07 -17.90
CA ASN A 34 -25.24 28.24 -16.67
C ASN A 34 -26.53 29.01 -16.99
N ASN A 35 -27.71 28.43 -16.70
CA ASN A 35 -29.07 28.92 -17.03
C ASN A 35 -29.21 30.46 -17.20
N HIS A 36 -28.90 30.97 -18.39
CA HIS A 36 -29.13 32.34 -18.85
C HIS A 36 -28.46 33.49 -18.06
N THR A 37 -27.47 33.22 -17.21
CA THR A 37 -26.59 34.27 -16.66
C THR A 37 -25.18 34.11 -17.21
N ALA A 38 -24.80 34.99 -18.13
CA ALA A 38 -23.48 35.05 -18.80
C ALA A 38 -22.27 35.25 -17.85
N PHE A 39 -22.50 35.22 -16.53
CA PHE A 39 -21.50 35.39 -15.50
C PHE A 39 -20.87 34.06 -15.04
N GLY A 40 -21.46 32.91 -15.41
CA GLY A 40 -20.99 31.57 -14.99
C GLY A 40 -20.69 30.60 -16.15
N ASP A 41 -20.51 31.10 -17.37
CA ASP A 41 -20.12 30.27 -18.52
C ASP A 41 -18.60 30.03 -18.48
N PHE A 42 -18.20 28.76 -18.47
CA PHE A 42 -16.81 28.32 -18.33
C PHE A 42 -15.82 29.06 -19.25
N TYR A 43 -16.16 29.24 -20.53
CA TYR A 43 -15.25 29.92 -21.48
C TYR A 43 -15.11 31.42 -21.19
N VAL A 44 -16.20 32.06 -20.75
CA VAL A 44 -16.19 33.50 -20.41
C VAL A 44 -15.34 33.74 -19.16
N GLU A 45 -15.39 32.83 -18.19
CA GLU A 45 -14.54 32.88 -17.00
C GLU A 45 -13.05 32.73 -17.37
N ILE A 46 -12.74 31.83 -18.32
CA ILE A 46 -11.37 31.65 -18.80
C ILE A 46 -10.86 32.90 -19.52
N GLU A 47 -11.63 33.43 -20.47
CA GLU A 47 -11.25 34.63 -21.21
C GLU A 47 -11.00 35.83 -20.27
N ARG A 48 -11.83 35.98 -19.23
CA ARG A 48 -11.65 37.04 -18.22
C ARG A 48 -10.39 36.84 -17.39
N ALA A 49 -10.11 35.62 -16.95
CA ALA A 49 -8.91 35.33 -16.17
C ALA A 49 -7.63 35.48 -16.99
N GLU A 50 -7.65 35.11 -18.27
CA GLU A 50 -6.56 35.36 -19.21
C GLU A 50 -6.33 36.87 -19.41
N ALA A 51 -7.40 37.64 -19.66
CA ALA A 51 -7.31 39.09 -19.82
C ALA A 51 -6.81 39.80 -18.55
N ALA A 52 -7.15 39.27 -17.37
CA ALA A 52 -6.69 39.78 -16.08
C ALA A 52 -5.28 39.29 -15.68
N GLY A 53 -4.68 38.35 -16.43
CA GLY A 53 -3.38 37.76 -16.10
C GLY A 53 -3.39 36.90 -14.83
N SER A 54 -4.54 36.43 -14.36
CA SER A 54 -4.69 35.71 -13.09
C SER A 54 -4.59 34.18 -13.21
N THR A 55 -4.32 33.65 -14.41
CA THR A 55 -4.27 32.21 -14.68
C THR A 55 -3.12 31.48 -13.99
N SER A 56 -2.10 32.19 -13.52
CA SER A 56 -1.02 31.60 -12.69
C SER A 56 -1.54 31.03 -11.37
N ASN A 57 -2.64 31.58 -10.84
CA ASN A 57 -3.24 31.12 -9.58
C ASN A 57 -3.98 29.80 -9.71
N TRP A 58 -4.19 29.30 -10.94
CA TRP A 58 -4.79 27.99 -11.18
C TRP A 58 -3.77 26.86 -11.18
N LEU A 59 -2.47 27.18 -11.22
CA LEU A 59 -1.44 26.16 -11.15
C LEU A 59 -1.47 25.48 -9.77
N PRO A 60 -1.13 24.18 -9.71
CA PRO A 60 -1.07 23.44 -8.46
C PRO A 60 -0.20 24.16 -7.42
N SER A 61 -0.71 24.26 -6.21
CA SER A 61 0.01 24.80 -5.08
C SER A 61 1.09 23.82 -4.60
N ASN A 62 1.98 24.30 -3.72
CA ASN A 62 2.93 23.41 -3.05
C ASN A 62 2.26 22.29 -2.24
N GLU A 63 1.04 22.54 -1.76
CA GLU A 63 0.25 21.55 -1.03
C GLU A 63 -0.28 20.46 -1.97
N ASP A 64 -0.78 20.84 -3.15
CA ASP A 64 -1.21 19.88 -4.18
C ASP A 64 -0.05 18.99 -4.63
N LEU A 65 1.14 19.58 -4.81
CA LEU A 65 2.36 18.82 -5.12
C LEU A 65 2.77 17.88 -3.98
N ARG A 66 2.54 18.26 -2.73
CA ARG A 66 2.82 17.42 -1.56
C ARG A 66 1.84 16.24 -1.51
N LEU A 67 0.56 16.48 -1.73
CA LEU A 67 -0.48 15.44 -1.80
C LEU A 67 -0.18 14.45 -2.92
N LEU A 68 0.13 14.93 -4.13
CA LEU A 68 0.48 14.05 -5.24
C LEU A 68 1.68 13.14 -4.91
N LYS A 69 2.72 13.68 -4.26
CA LYS A 69 3.87 12.87 -3.82
C LYS A 69 3.46 11.80 -2.82
N GLN A 70 2.59 12.14 -1.88
CA GLN A 70 2.08 11.22 -0.86
C GLN A 70 1.23 10.11 -1.51
N GLU A 71 0.30 10.46 -2.39
CA GLU A 71 -0.52 9.51 -3.14
C GLU A 71 0.32 8.59 -4.03
N THR A 72 1.32 9.15 -4.72
CA THR A 72 2.25 8.36 -5.54
C THR A 72 3.03 7.37 -4.68
N SER A 73 3.51 7.80 -3.51
CA SER A 73 4.23 6.94 -2.58
C SER A 73 3.33 5.84 -2.01
N ALA A 74 2.10 6.17 -1.64
CA ALA A 74 1.10 5.21 -1.16
C ALA A 74 0.78 4.17 -2.23
N ARG A 75 0.54 4.60 -3.48
CA ARG A 75 0.29 3.70 -4.60
C ARG A 75 1.46 2.73 -4.83
N LEU A 76 2.70 3.25 -4.88
CA LEU A 76 3.89 2.42 -5.07
C LEU A 76 4.07 1.40 -3.94
N LEU A 77 3.80 1.79 -2.69
CA LEU A 77 3.84 0.86 -1.56
C LEU A 77 2.76 -0.20 -1.67
N THR A 78 1.51 0.16 -1.95
CA THR A 78 0.41 -0.81 -2.10
C THR A 78 0.65 -1.81 -3.22
N GLU A 79 1.11 -1.33 -4.39
CA GLU A 79 1.46 -2.19 -5.53
C GLU A 79 2.59 -3.17 -5.16
N TRP A 80 3.61 -2.68 -4.46
CA TRP A 80 4.73 -3.48 -3.99
C TRP A 80 4.34 -4.50 -2.91
N GLU A 81 3.52 -4.11 -1.93
CA GLU A 81 3.03 -5.04 -0.90
C GLU A 81 2.23 -6.19 -1.53
N LEU A 82 1.38 -5.90 -2.51
CA LEU A 82 0.63 -6.91 -3.23
C LEU A 82 1.56 -7.85 -4.02
N SER A 83 2.60 -7.33 -4.67
CA SER A 83 3.54 -8.18 -5.41
C SER A 83 4.27 -9.15 -4.49
N VAL A 84 4.70 -8.68 -3.31
CA VAL A 84 5.32 -9.53 -2.27
C VAL A 84 4.38 -10.66 -1.85
N GLN A 85 3.11 -10.37 -1.58
CA GLN A 85 2.12 -11.39 -1.20
C GLN A 85 1.93 -12.44 -2.30
N LEU A 86 1.85 -12.00 -3.55
CA LEU A 86 1.69 -12.90 -4.71
C LEU A 86 2.93 -13.78 -4.91
N GLU A 87 4.14 -13.22 -4.77
CA GLU A 87 5.39 -13.97 -4.87
C GLU A 87 5.52 -15.03 -3.77
N ILE A 88 5.16 -14.68 -2.54
CA ILE A 88 5.18 -15.61 -1.40
C ILE A 88 4.16 -16.73 -1.58
N LEU A 89 2.95 -16.41 -2.03
CA LEU A 89 1.94 -17.42 -2.36
C LEU A 89 2.44 -18.37 -3.46
N GLY A 90 3.12 -17.83 -4.47
CA GLY A 90 3.75 -18.62 -5.53
C GLY A 90 4.83 -19.55 -4.98
N ALA A 91 5.71 -19.03 -4.12
CA ALA A 91 6.77 -19.79 -3.48
C ALA A 91 6.21 -20.91 -2.58
N LEU A 92 5.23 -20.61 -1.73
CA LEU A 92 4.56 -21.60 -0.88
C LEU A 92 3.94 -22.74 -1.68
N ARG A 93 3.23 -22.42 -2.77
CA ARG A 93 2.65 -23.46 -3.65
C ARG A 93 3.70 -24.37 -4.27
N ALA A 94 4.89 -23.84 -4.55
CA ALA A 94 5.99 -24.62 -5.12
C ALA A 94 6.62 -25.59 -4.13
N VAL A 95 6.52 -25.33 -2.83
CA VAL A 95 7.11 -26.16 -1.75
C VAL A 95 6.05 -26.74 -0.82
N ALA A 96 4.80 -26.80 -1.25
CA ALA A 96 3.68 -27.23 -0.41
C ALA A 96 3.83 -28.68 0.11
N ASP A 97 4.45 -29.56 -0.69
CA ASP A 97 4.73 -30.95 -0.32
C ASP A 97 6.08 -31.11 0.41
N GLY A 98 6.70 -29.99 0.79
CA GLY A 98 8.01 -29.92 1.42
C GLY A 98 9.12 -29.39 0.49
N GLY A 99 10.16 -28.83 1.10
CA GLY A 99 11.34 -28.30 0.41
C GLY A 99 11.57 -26.82 0.67
N SER A 100 12.38 -26.17 -0.18
CA SER A 100 12.77 -24.77 -0.02
C SER A 100 12.64 -23.96 -1.30
N ALA A 101 12.13 -22.74 -1.16
CA ALA A 101 12.00 -21.75 -2.22
C ALA A 101 12.70 -20.45 -1.84
N ARG A 102 13.32 -19.80 -2.83
CA ARG A 102 13.99 -18.50 -2.68
C ARG A 102 13.34 -17.47 -3.57
N LEU A 103 13.13 -16.27 -3.05
CA LEU A 103 12.57 -15.14 -3.78
C LEU A 103 13.35 -13.86 -3.49
N VAL A 104 13.45 -13.00 -4.50
CA VAL A 104 14.19 -11.74 -4.45
C VAL A 104 13.18 -10.60 -4.49
N VAL A 105 13.11 -9.84 -3.39
CA VAL A 105 12.19 -8.72 -3.27
C VAL A 105 12.89 -7.44 -3.68
N SER A 106 12.39 -6.79 -4.72
CA SER A 106 12.89 -5.48 -5.16
C SER A 106 12.37 -4.36 -4.25
N HIS A 107 13.11 -3.25 -4.16
CA HIS A 107 12.65 -2.05 -3.47
C HIS A 107 11.50 -1.39 -4.28
N PRO A 108 10.44 -0.82 -3.64
CA PRO A 108 9.29 -0.21 -4.32
C PRO A 108 9.68 0.92 -5.28
N LEU A 109 10.78 1.62 -4.97
CA LEU A 109 11.47 2.49 -5.92
C LEU A 109 12.47 1.69 -6.73
N ALA A 110 12.19 1.46 -8.02
CA ALA A 110 13.03 0.67 -8.92
C ALA A 110 14.51 1.09 -8.94
N ALA A 111 14.79 2.40 -8.84
CA ALA A 111 16.16 2.93 -8.82
C ALA A 111 16.99 2.49 -7.59
N LYS A 112 16.36 1.91 -6.56
CA LYS A 112 17.03 1.44 -5.34
C LYS A 112 17.43 -0.03 -5.40
N GLY A 113 17.05 -0.77 -6.44
CA GLY A 113 17.48 -2.15 -6.66
C GLY A 113 16.80 -3.15 -5.72
N ILE A 114 17.54 -4.18 -5.31
CA ILE A 114 17.06 -5.27 -4.46
C ILE A 114 16.94 -4.78 -3.02
N LEU A 115 15.83 -5.13 -2.36
CA LEU A 115 15.60 -4.84 -0.94
C LEU A 115 16.07 -5.99 -0.06
N ALA A 116 15.63 -7.22 -0.37
CA ALA A 116 15.92 -8.40 0.45
C ALA A 116 15.80 -9.69 -0.38
N GLN A 117 16.44 -10.74 0.11
CA GLN A 117 16.20 -12.11 -0.32
C GLN A 117 15.44 -12.86 0.76
N LEU A 118 14.37 -13.55 0.38
CA LEU A 118 13.56 -14.36 1.27
C LEU A 118 13.78 -15.84 0.94
N THR A 119 13.89 -16.67 1.97
CA THR A 119 13.89 -18.13 1.84
C THR A 119 12.74 -18.69 2.67
N ILE A 120 11.90 -19.49 2.03
CA ILE A 120 10.81 -20.24 2.66
C ILE A 120 11.20 -21.71 2.63
N GLU A 121 11.09 -22.38 3.77
CA GLU A 121 11.30 -23.81 3.92
C GLU A 121 10.06 -24.43 4.56
N VAL A 122 9.59 -25.53 3.96
CA VAL A 122 8.45 -26.31 4.45
C VAL A 122 8.93 -27.71 4.77
N THR A 123 8.71 -28.14 6.00
CA THR A 123 9.06 -29.47 6.49
C THR A 123 7.79 -30.20 6.90
N PRO A 124 7.33 -31.20 6.14
CA PRO A 124 6.19 -32.02 6.52
C PRO A 124 6.52 -32.87 7.74
N VAL A 125 5.76 -32.73 8.81
CA VAL A 125 5.83 -33.57 10.02
C VAL A 125 4.60 -34.47 10.05
N ARG A 126 4.82 -35.79 10.06
CA ARG A 126 3.76 -36.81 9.99
C ARG A 126 4.06 -37.92 11.01
N ASP A 127 3.72 -37.68 12.26
CA ASP A 127 3.86 -38.61 13.37
C ASP A 127 2.49 -39.14 13.83
N SER A 128 2.48 -40.26 14.57
CA SER A 128 1.24 -40.98 14.94
C SER A 128 0.20 -40.15 15.69
N ASP A 129 0.64 -39.11 16.41
CA ASP A 129 -0.20 -38.22 17.21
C ASP A 129 -0.12 -36.75 16.76
N TYR A 130 0.58 -36.46 15.65
CA TYR A 130 0.82 -35.08 15.18
C TYR A 130 1.07 -35.03 13.67
N GLU A 131 0.18 -34.35 12.95
CA GLU A 131 0.35 -34.02 11.53
C GLU A 131 0.33 -32.51 11.36
N ALA A 132 1.46 -31.93 10.95
CA ALA A 132 1.58 -30.50 10.66
C ALA A 132 2.69 -30.23 9.65
N ASP A 133 2.63 -29.07 9.01
CA ASP A 133 3.72 -28.56 8.16
C ASP A 133 4.44 -27.44 8.91
N GLU A 134 5.73 -27.62 9.16
CA GLU A 134 6.56 -26.58 9.75
C GLU A 134 7.07 -25.64 8.66
N ILE A 135 6.75 -24.36 8.78
CA ILE A 135 7.14 -23.33 7.82
C ILE A 135 8.16 -22.39 8.46
N GLN A 136 9.36 -22.32 7.89
CA GLN A 136 10.40 -21.38 8.29
C GLN A 136 10.59 -20.31 7.23
N LEU A 137 10.57 -19.04 7.66
CA LEU A 137 10.87 -17.88 6.81
C LEU A 137 12.19 -17.25 7.27
N THR A 138 13.13 -17.07 6.34
CA THR A 138 14.35 -16.29 6.54
C THR A 138 14.34 -15.06 5.66
N VAL A 139 14.57 -13.88 6.24
CA VAL A 139 14.61 -12.59 5.54
C VAL A 139 16.03 -12.04 5.60
N GLU A 140 16.70 -11.97 4.46
CA GLU A 140 18.05 -11.45 4.30
C GLU A 140 18.00 -10.09 3.59
N THR A 141 17.89 -9.02 4.38
CA THR A 141 17.83 -7.65 3.87
C THR A 141 19.20 -7.14 3.46
N GLU A 142 19.25 -6.43 2.33
CA GLU A 142 20.45 -5.72 1.88
C GLU A 142 20.92 -4.72 2.94
N SER A 143 22.25 -4.65 3.13
CA SER A 143 22.88 -3.92 4.24
C SER A 143 22.40 -2.47 4.39
N GLN A 144 22.14 -1.79 3.28
CA GLN A 144 21.67 -0.40 3.23
C GLN A 144 20.21 -0.19 3.68
N PHE A 145 19.42 -1.26 3.78
CA PHE A 145 18.01 -1.21 4.16
C PHE A 145 17.70 -1.90 5.49
N LYS A 146 18.71 -2.48 6.15
CA LYS A 146 18.58 -3.07 7.48
C LYS A 146 18.15 -2.02 8.52
N GLY A 147 17.22 -2.39 9.38
CA GLY A 147 16.58 -1.54 10.38
C GLY A 147 15.56 -0.54 9.81
N SER A 148 15.24 -0.60 8.51
CA SER A 148 14.30 0.34 7.92
C SER A 148 12.84 -0.04 8.17
N ASN A 149 11.95 0.95 8.16
CA ASN A 149 10.50 0.70 8.18
C ASN A 149 10.05 -0.18 7.01
N LEU A 150 10.74 -0.11 5.86
CA LEU A 150 10.41 -0.92 4.70
C LEU A 150 10.76 -2.39 4.89
N GLU A 151 11.89 -2.70 5.54
CA GLU A 151 12.22 -4.07 5.97
C GLU A 151 11.15 -4.61 6.92
N TRP A 152 10.70 -3.80 7.87
CA TRP A 152 9.64 -4.19 8.79
C TRP A 152 8.31 -4.48 8.06
N GLN A 153 7.91 -3.60 7.13
CA GLN A 153 6.72 -3.83 6.31
C GLN A 153 6.83 -5.10 5.46
N LEU A 154 7.99 -5.36 4.84
CA LEU A 154 8.26 -6.60 4.11
C LEU A 154 8.05 -7.80 5.01
N THR A 155 8.68 -7.80 6.19
CA THR A 155 8.61 -8.89 7.16
C THR A 155 7.17 -9.15 7.57
N LEU A 156 6.40 -8.11 7.90
CA LEU A 156 5.00 -8.25 8.27
C LEU A 156 4.14 -8.81 7.13
N ARG A 157 4.30 -8.31 5.90
CA ARG A 157 3.53 -8.79 4.73
C ARG A 157 3.87 -10.23 4.40
N ALA A 158 5.12 -10.63 4.59
CA ALA A 158 5.54 -12.01 4.41
C ALA A 158 4.88 -12.92 5.45
N LEU A 159 4.97 -12.58 6.73
CA LEU A 159 4.34 -13.36 7.81
C LEU A 159 2.82 -13.48 7.63
N ILE A 160 2.14 -12.37 7.30
CA ILE A 160 0.69 -12.36 7.02
C ILE A 160 0.31 -13.30 5.87
N SER A 161 1.20 -13.48 4.89
CA SER A 161 0.95 -14.37 3.75
C SER A 161 1.14 -15.85 4.08
N LEU A 162 1.99 -16.16 5.06
CA LEU A 162 2.28 -17.55 5.49
C LEU A 162 1.27 -18.05 6.51
N SER A 163 1.04 -17.25 7.54
CA SER A 163 0.08 -17.51 8.59
C SER A 163 -0.47 -16.15 9.01
N PRO A 164 -1.61 -15.71 8.44
CA PRO A 164 -2.24 -14.49 8.92
C PRO A 164 -2.47 -14.70 10.41
N PRO A 165 -2.03 -13.78 11.30
CA PRO A 165 -2.32 -13.93 12.71
C PRO A 165 -3.81 -14.16 12.84
N GLU A 166 -4.22 -15.31 13.41
CA GLU A 166 -5.62 -15.55 13.72
C GLU A 166 -6.12 -14.29 14.41
N GLN A 167 -7.17 -13.69 13.84
CA GLN A 167 -7.79 -12.48 14.35
C GLN A 167 -8.39 -12.78 15.73
N GLY A 168 -7.58 -12.74 16.78
CA GLY A 168 -8.00 -12.96 18.15
C GLY A 168 -7.19 -12.15 19.16
N TRP A 169 -6.45 -11.13 18.69
CA TRP A 169 -5.68 -10.27 19.56
C TRP A 169 -6.54 -9.10 20.02
N ASP A 170 -7.02 -9.15 21.26
CA ASP A 170 -7.53 -7.97 21.94
C ASP A 170 -6.35 -7.09 22.37
N ARG A 171 -6.43 -5.79 22.04
CA ARG A 171 -5.41 -4.79 22.35
C ARG A 171 -5.89 -3.88 23.48
N LEU A 172 -5.15 -3.83 24.59
CA LEU A 172 -5.30 -2.80 25.63
C LEU A 172 -3.96 -2.06 25.79
N GLU A 173 -3.90 -0.82 25.32
CA GLU A 173 -2.70 0.04 25.32
C GLU A 173 -1.46 -0.59 24.64
N SER A 174 -0.55 -1.17 25.42
CA SER A 174 0.70 -1.78 25.00
C SER A 174 0.68 -3.31 25.15
N GLU A 175 -0.43 -3.85 25.64
CA GLU A 175 -0.61 -5.27 25.90
C GLU A 175 -1.53 -5.88 24.85
N PHE A 176 -1.16 -7.07 24.41
CA PHE A 176 -1.86 -7.84 23.38
C PHE A 176 -2.20 -9.21 24.00
N GLY A 177 -3.49 -9.54 24.04
CA GLY A 177 -3.98 -10.81 24.58
C GLY A 177 -4.70 -11.63 23.51
N HIS A 178 -4.44 -12.94 23.47
CA HIS A 178 -5.11 -13.88 22.57
C HIS A 178 -5.52 -15.15 23.33
N VAL A 179 -6.74 -15.64 23.11
CA VAL A 179 -7.22 -16.95 23.62
C VAL A 179 -7.47 -17.87 22.42
N PRO A 180 -6.63 -18.90 22.20
CA PRO A 180 -6.79 -19.78 21.05
C PRO A 180 -7.99 -20.72 21.19
N PRO A 181 -8.64 -21.13 20.08
CA PRO A 181 -9.72 -22.11 20.12
C PRO A 181 -9.15 -23.50 20.43
N GLY A 182 -9.32 -23.96 21.67
CA GLY A 182 -8.93 -25.31 22.11
C GLY A 182 -8.39 -25.46 23.53
N GLY A 183 -8.11 -24.37 24.25
CA GLY A 183 -7.55 -24.42 25.61
C GLY A 183 -8.60 -24.65 26.70
N VAL A 184 -8.85 -25.90 27.08
CA VAL A 184 -9.52 -26.23 28.36
C VAL A 184 -8.61 -25.79 29.51
N ILE A 185 -9.02 -24.77 30.26
CA ILE A 185 -8.30 -24.35 31.48
C ILE A 185 -8.68 -25.29 32.62
N HIS A 186 -7.84 -26.28 32.93
CA HIS A 186 -7.92 -26.99 34.20
C HIS A 186 -7.46 -26.05 35.34
N ARG A 187 -8.41 -25.53 36.11
CA ARG A 187 -8.12 -24.87 37.39
C ARG A 187 -7.77 -25.94 38.44
N HIS A 188 -6.49 -26.18 38.68
CA HIS A 188 -6.08 -26.75 39.97
C HIS A 188 -6.19 -25.66 41.04
N ARG A 189 -7.20 -25.77 41.91
CA ARG A 189 -7.19 -25.05 43.19
C ARG A 189 -6.06 -25.64 44.04
N ALA A 190 -5.00 -24.87 44.26
CA ALA A 190 -4.08 -25.14 45.35
C ALA A 190 -4.85 -24.96 46.67
N GLY A 191 -4.89 -26.05 47.44
CA GLY A 191 -5.53 -26.12 48.74
C GLY A 191 -4.87 -25.21 49.78
N GLN A 192 -5.68 -24.93 50.80
CA GLN A 192 -5.39 -24.22 52.03
C GLN A 192 -4.02 -24.57 52.64
N LEU A 193 -3.29 -23.52 53.01
CA LEU A 193 -2.36 -23.55 54.14
C LEU A 193 -3.19 -23.64 55.43
N ILE A 194 -3.14 -24.79 56.10
CA ILE A 194 -2.74 -24.93 57.51
C ILE A 194 -1.89 -26.19 57.59
#